data_AF-A0A969X487-F1
#
_entry.id   AF-A0A969X487-F1
#
_cell.length_a   1.000
_cell.length_b   1.000
_cell.length_c   1.000
_cell.angle_alpha   90.00
_cell.angle_beta   90.00
_cell.angle_gamma   90.00
#
_symmetry.space_group_name_H-M   'P 1'
#
loop_
_entity.id
_entity.type
_entity.pdbx_description
1 polymer ?
#
loop_
_entity_poly.entity_id
_entity_poly.type
_entity_poly.pdbx_seq_one_letter_code
_entity_poly.pdbx_strand_id
1 'polypeptide(L)'
;ERLKNPDGRPDYYDELLERIRDIRASEKRFYQKVRDLLSLSSDYDASDKATQMFFAETQNKLLYAVTLQTVAEIIVNRADATKPNMALTSWKGKVVRKQDILTAKNYLNEEEIDILNRLTLIFLESAELRVKDRKDLTLDYWRNNVDKLLEFNEKQVLQNLGKISNEEMKLKAYEVYEQFDQRRKSIEAKEADLEDLRYLEEIIKKEHEKK
;
A
#
# COMPACT_ATOMS: atom_id res chain seq x y z
N GLU A 1 3.73 -23.69 -38.87
CA GLU A 1 4.10 -24.77 -37.94
C GLU A 1 4.84 -24.16 -36.75
N ARG A 2 4.37 -24.43 -35.52
CA ARG A 2 5.00 -23.95 -34.28
C ARG A 2 6.04 -24.99 -33.86
N LEU A 3 7.29 -24.58 -33.74
CA LEU A 3 8.35 -25.33 -33.06
C LEU A 3 7.85 -25.66 -31.64
N LYS A 4 7.34 -26.88 -31.46
CA LYS A 4 7.11 -27.47 -30.14
C LYS A 4 8.44 -28.05 -29.68
N ASN A 5 8.84 -27.66 -28.47
CA ASN A 5 9.97 -28.21 -27.75
C ASN A 5 9.94 -29.76 -27.80
N PRO A 6 11.01 -30.44 -28.29
CA PRO A 6 11.02 -31.90 -28.50
C PRO A 6 11.03 -32.73 -27.21
N ASP A 7 11.17 -32.12 -26.05
CA ASP A 7 11.46 -32.73 -24.76
C ASP A 7 10.30 -32.63 -23.75
N GLY A 8 9.19 -31.97 -24.10
CA GLY A 8 7.95 -31.95 -23.29
C GLY A 8 8.07 -31.26 -21.93
N ARG A 9 9.22 -30.65 -21.63
CA ARG A 9 9.45 -29.86 -20.41
C ARG A 9 9.02 -28.41 -20.66
N PRO A 10 8.38 -27.74 -19.68
CA PRO A 10 8.16 -26.30 -19.76
C PRO A 10 9.49 -25.60 -20.00
N ASP A 11 9.53 -24.74 -21.01
CA ASP A 11 10.67 -23.84 -21.19
C ASP A 11 10.76 -22.93 -19.95
N TYR A 12 11.97 -22.56 -19.53
CA TYR A 12 12.18 -21.59 -18.43
C TYR A 12 11.29 -20.35 -18.60
N TYR A 13 11.12 -19.87 -19.83
CA TYR A 13 10.25 -18.74 -20.16
C TYR A 13 8.75 -19.06 -20.02
N ASP A 14 8.33 -20.30 -20.30
CA ASP A 14 6.93 -20.71 -20.12
C ASP A 14 6.56 -20.75 -18.63
N GLU A 15 7.46 -21.24 -17.77
CA GLU A 15 7.27 -21.24 -16.31
C GLU A 15 7.23 -19.81 -15.75
N LEU A 16 8.11 -18.93 -16.21
CA LEU A 16 8.07 -17.51 -15.83
C LEU A 16 6.74 -16.84 -16.23
N LEU A 17 6.22 -17.13 -17.43
CA LEU A 17 4.93 -16.61 -17.88
C LEU A 17 3.78 -17.08 -17.01
N GLU A 18 3.78 -18.35 -16.61
CA GLU A 18 2.76 -18.90 -15.71
C GLU A 18 2.78 -18.16 -14.36
N ARG A 19 3.97 -17.99 -13.76
CA ARG A 19 4.13 -17.25 -12.49
C ARG A 19 3.65 -15.79 -12.60
N ILE A 20 3.94 -15.11 -13.71
CA ILE A 20 3.47 -13.72 -13.93
C ILE A 20 1.94 -13.66 -14.04
N ARG A 21 1.32 -14.62 -14.73
CA ARG A 21 -0.14 -14.72 -14.83
C ARG A 21 -0.79 -14.97 -13.48
N ASP A 22 -0.21 -15.83 -12.66
CA ASP A 22 -0.69 -16.09 -11.29
C ASP A 22 -0.62 -14.82 -10.43
N ILE A 23 0.49 -14.08 -10.51
CA ILE A 23 0.64 -12.79 -9.82
C ILE A 23 -0.45 -11.82 -10.29
N ARG A 24 -0.70 -11.72 -11.59
CA ARG A 24 -1.72 -10.85 -12.17
C ARG A 24 -3.13 -11.23 -11.73
N ALA A 25 -3.48 -12.52 -11.74
CA ALA A 25 -4.78 -13.03 -11.34
C ALA A 25 -5.04 -12.96 -9.84
N SER A 26 -4.00 -12.89 -9.00
CA SER A 26 -4.16 -12.85 -7.54
C SER A 26 -4.94 -11.62 -7.06
N GLU A 27 -5.71 -11.73 -5.99
CA GLU A 27 -6.34 -10.58 -5.32
C GLU A 27 -5.39 -9.88 -4.33
N LYS A 28 -4.09 -10.19 -4.41
CA LYS A 28 -3.07 -9.64 -3.52
C LYS A 28 -2.96 -8.12 -3.66
N ARG A 29 -2.47 -7.49 -2.58
CA ARG A 29 -2.18 -6.05 -2.56
C ARG A 29 -1.14 -5.74 -3.64
N PHE A 30 -1.25 -4.59 -4.29
CA PHE A 30 -0.35 -4.21 -5.38
C PHE A 30 1.14 -4.27 -4.99
N TYR A 31 1.52 -3.82 -3.79
CA TYR A 31 2.91 -3.93 -3.30
C TYR A 31 3.39 -5.38 -3.18
N GLN A 32 2.49 -6.31 -2.89
CA GLN A 32 2.82 -7.75 -2.90
C GLN A 32 2.98 -8.25 -4.34
N LYS A 33 2.13 -7.82 -5.27
CA LYS A 33 2.27 -8.19 -6.69
C LYS A 33 3.59 -7.68 -7.29
N VAL A 34 3.96 -6.43 -7.04
CA VAL A 34 5.26 -5.87 -7.48
C VAL A 34 6.41 -6.62 -6.83
N ARG A 35 6.30 -6.98 -5.54
CA ARG A 35 7.30 -7.80 -4.85
C ARG A 35 7.47 -9.18 -5.46
N ASP A 36 6.35 -9.89 -5.66
CA ASP A 36 6.33 -11.21 -6.28
C ASP A 36 6.93 -11.13 -7.69
N LEU A 37 6.63 -10.08 -8.46
CA LEU A 37 7.17 -9.86 -9.80
C LEU A 37 8.69 -9.67 -9.79
N LEU A 38 9.18 -8.75 -8.96
CA LEU A 38 10.62 -8.47 -8.87
C LEU A 38 11.40 -9.67 -8.35
N SER A 39 10.78 -10.54 -7.53
CA SER A 39 11.38 -11.80 -7.09
C SER A 39 11.58 -12.84 -8.20
N LEU A 40 10.95 -12.65 -9.36
CA LEU A 40 11.20 -13.46 -10.56
C LEU A 40 12.44 -13.01 -11.34
N SER A 41 13.09 -11.93 -10.94
CA SER A 41 14.30 -11.45 -11.61
C SER A 41 15.47 -12.41 -11.35
N SER A 42 16.28 -12.67 -12.37
CA SER A 42 17.38 -13.64 -12.28
C SER A 42 18.50 -13.22 -11.33
N ASP A 43 18.65 -11.91 -11.11
CA ASP A 43 19.61 -11.26 -10.21
C ASP A 43 18.98 -10.87 -8.85
N TYR A 44 17.81 -11.41 -8.51
CA TYR A 44 17.14 -11.10 -7.26
C TYR A 44 17.82 -11.73 -6.03
N ASP A 45 18.22 -10.90 -5.08
CA ASP A 45 18.63 -11.32 -3.73
C ASP A 45 17.81 -10.56 -2.67
N ALA A 46 17.08 -11.31 -1.83
CA ALA A 46 16.25 -10.75 -0.77
C ALA A 46 17.06 -10.17 0.41
N SER A 47 18.29 -10.63 0.59
CA SER A 47 19.23 -10.15 1.61
C SER A 47 19.99 -8.90 1.17
N ASP A 48 20.02 -8.63 -0.14
CA ASP A 48 20.69 -7.47 -0.70
C ASP A 48 19.96 -6.17 -0.36
N LYS A 49 20.72 -5.24 0.21
CA LYS A 49 20.26 -3.89 0.53
C LYS A 49 19.83 -3.14 -0.73
N ALA A 50 20.50 -3.34 -1.86
CA ALA A 50 20.15 -2.64 -3.10
C ALA A 50 18.77 -3.10 -3.65
N THR A 51 18.44 -4.38 -3.50
CA THR A 51 17.08 -4.91 -3.78
C THR A 51 16.03 -4.26 -2.89
N GLN A 52 16.28 -4.20 -1.57
CA GLN A 52 15.34 -3.58 -0.62
C GLN A 52 15.14 -2.09 -0.87
N MET A 53 16.21 -1.36 -1.18
CA MET A 53 16.16 0.05 -1.55
C MET A 53 15.36 0.26 -2.83
N PHE A 54 15.61 -0.56 -3.86
CA PHE A 54 14.88 -0.48 -5.13
C PHE A 54 13.38 -0.69 -4.97
N PHE A 55 12.95 -1.62 -4.10
CA PHE A 55 11.55 -1.75 -3.76
C PHE A 55 10.99 -0.46 -3.18
N ALA A 56 11.62 0.08 -2.14
CA ALA A 56 11.16 1.31 -1.50
C ALA A 56 11.09 2.48 -2.50
N GLU A 57 12.09 2.62 -3.37
CA GLU A 57 12.11 3.62 -4.44
C GLU A 57 10.96 3.43 -5.44
N THR A 58 10.73 2.20 -5.91
CA THR A 58 9.64 1.89 -6.84
C THR A 58 8.29 2.21 -6.21
N GLN A 59 8.10 1.87 -4.93
CA GLN A 59 6.88 2.20 -4.19
C GLN A 59 6.67 3.71 -4.09
N ASN A 60 7.72 4.47 -3.74
CA ASN A 60 7.66 5.93 -3.66
C ASN A 60 7.35 6.57 -5.02
N LYS A 61 7.98 6.09 -6.11
CA LYS A 61 7.74 6.59 -7.47
C LYS A 61 6.30 6.35 -7.93
N LEU A 62 5.77 5.14 -7.72
CA LEU A 62 4.38 4.83 -8.06
C LEU A 62 3.39 5.68 -7.26
N LEU A 63 3.64 5.86 -5.96
CA LEU A 63 2.79 6.68 -5.11
C LEU A 63 2.82 8.16 -5.51
N TYR A 64 4.01 8.67 -5.84
CA TYR A 64 4.17 10.05 -6.33
C TYR A 64 3.50 10.25 -7.69
N ALA A 65 3.62 9.29 -8.61
CA ALA A 65 2.96 9.34 -9.91
C ALA A 65 1.42 9.47 -9.82
N VAL A 66 0.84 9.02 -8.71
CA VAL A 66 -0.61 9.10 -8.44
C VAL A 66 -0.97 10.36 -7.67
N THR A 67 -0.19 10.74 -6.66
CA THR A 67 -0.57 11.77 -5.67
C THR A 67 0.15 13.10 -5.83
N LEU A 68 1.23 13.13 -6.63
CA LEU A 68 2.19 14.24 -6.73
C LEU A 68 2.80 14.63 -5.37
N GLN A 69 2.80 13.70 -4.42
CA GLN A 69 3.31 13.87 -3.07
C GLN A 69 4.16 12.67 -2.69
N THR A 70 5.25 12.91 -1.96
CA THR A 70 6.02 11.84 -1.34
C THR A 70 5.21 11.18 -0.22
N VAL A 71 5.60 9.97 0.19
CA VAL A 71 5.04 9.29 1.37
C VAL A 71 4.98 10.21 2.59
N ALA A 72 6.06 10.96 2.83
CA ALA A 72 6.16 11.87 3.96
C ALA A 72 5.14 13.02 3.87
N GLU A 73 5.01 13.61 2.68
CA GLU A 73 4.05 14.69 2.42
C GLU A 73 2.60 14.22 2.50
N ILE A 74 2.27 13.04 1.98
CA ILE A 74 0.90 12.49 2.07
C ILE A 74 0.50 12.36 3.54
N ILE A 75 1.34 11.73 4.35
CA ILE A 75 1.03 11.48 5.77
C ILE A 75 0.88 12.80 6.51
N VAL A 76 1.83 13.73 6.35
CA VAL A 76 1.78 15.02 7.04
C VAL A 76 0.59 15.87 6.59
N ASN A 77 0.28 15.89 5.30
CA ASN A 77 -0.78 16.75 4.77
C ASN A 77 -2.18 16.19 5.01
N ARG A 78 -2.34 14.86 5.17
CA ARG A 78 -3.65 14.20 5.26
C ARG A 78 -3.99 13.69 6.64
N ALA A 79 -3.01 13.42 7.51
CA ALA A 79 -3.29 13.01 8.88
C ALA A 79 -4.00 14.13 9.65
N ASP A 80 -5.19 13.83 10.17
CA ASP A 80 -6.04 14.83 10.81
C ASP A 80 -6.72 14.26 12.05
N ALA A 81 -6.28 14.70 13.23
CA ALA A 81 -6.79 14.22 14.52
C ALA A 81 -8.28 14.53 14.73
N THR A 82 -8.83 15.51 14.01
CA THR A 82 -10.23 15.96 14.12
C THR A 82 -11.18 15.08 13.31
N LYS A 83 -10.68 14.39 12.28
CA LYS A 83 -11.49 13.47 11.48
C LYS A 83 -11.63 12.10 12.14
N PRO A 84 -12.70 11.35 11.83
CA PRO A 84 -12.79 9.95 12.22
C PRO A 84 -11.55 9.19 11.74
N ASN A 85 -11.03 8.29 12.58
CA ASN A 85 -9.89 7.42 12.24
C ASN A 85 -8.68 8.16 11.66
N MET A 86 -8.42 9.40 12.09
CA MET A 86 -7.35 10.26 11.58
C MET A 86 -7.37 10.53 10.06
N ALA A 87 -8.55 10.44 9.43
CA ALA A 87 -8.71 10.51 7.97
C ALA A 87 -8.11 9.33 7.19
N LEU A 88 -7.76 8.23 7.86
CA LEU A 88 -7.42 6.99 7.16
C LEU A 88 -8.66 6.47 6.42
N THR A 89 -8.45 5.99 5.19
CA THR A 89 -9.45 5.30 4.36
C THR A 89 -9.35 3.79 4.51
N SER A 90 -8.20 3.25 4.97
CA SER A 90 -8.02 1.83 5.24
C SER A 90 -6.98 1.60 6.35
N TRP A 91 -7.16 0.57 7.19
CA TRP A 91 -6.20 0.17 8.24
C TRP A 91 -6.43 -1.29 8.65
N LYS A 92 -5.53 -1.87 9.45
CA LYS A 92 -5.66 -3.25 9.91
C LYS A 92 -6.37 -3.34 11.27
N GLY A 93 -7.54 -4.00 11.29
CA GLY A 93 -8.29 -4.30 12.51
C GLY A 93 -9.40 -3.28 12.78
N LYS A 94 -9.92 -3.26 14.02
CA LYS A 94 -11.05 -2.40 14.39
C LYS A 94 -10.66 -0.97 14.77
N VAL A 95 -9.44 -0.78 15.27
CA VAL A 95 -8.94 0.50 15.80
C VAL A 95 -7.67 0.87 15.05
N VAL A 96 -7.53 2.16 14.70
CA VAL A 96 -6.30 2.72 14.11
C VAL A 96 -5.13 2.57 15.09
N ARG A 97 -4.01 2.04 14.62
CA ARG A 97 -2.78 1.91 15.42
C ARG A 97 -1.67 2.82 14.88
N LYS A 98 -0.65 3.07 15.71
CA LYS A 98 0.53 3.87 15.33
C LYS A 98 1.21 3.42 14.02
N GLN A 99 1.19 2.11 13.71
CA GLN A 99 1.75 1.58 12.46
C GLN A 99 0.91 1.93 11.22
N ASP A 100 -0.41 1.98 11.35
CA ASP A 100 -1.32 2.25 10.22
C ASP A 100 -1.16 3.70 9.77
N ILE A 101 -0.93 4.57 10.74
CA ILE A 101 -0.68 6.00 10.61
C ILE A 101 0.55 6.34 9.74
N LEU A 102 1.55 5.44 9.70
CA LEU A 102 2.79 5.62 8.93
C LEU A 102 2.71 5.04 7.52
N THR A 103 1.58 4.46 7.15
CA THR A 103 1.39 3.85 5.84
C THR A 103 0.66 4.83 4.94
N ALA A 104 1.36 5.53 4.04
CA ALA A 104 0.73 6.55 3.18
C ALA A 104 -0.43 6.02 2.34
N LYS A 105 -0.40 4.74 1.93
CA LYS A 105 -1.52 4.07 1.25
C LYS A 105 -2.85 4.20 2.01
N ASN A 106 -2.79 4.20 3.34
CA ASN A 106 -3.97 4.28 4.19
C ASN A 106 -4.68 5.64 4.13
N TYR A 107 -4.08 6.65 3.48
CA TYR A 107 -4.67 7.97 3.26
C TYR A 107 -5.06 8.23 1.80
N LEU A 108 -4.98 7.20 0.94
CA LEU A 108 -5.37 7.33 -0.46
C LEU A 108 -6.88 7.23 -0.63
N ASN A 109 -7.43 8.02 -1.54
CA ASN A 109 -8.82 7.91 -1.94
C ASN A 109 -9.03 6.79 -2.99
N GLU A 110 -10.28 6.49 -3.33
CA GLU A 110 -10.61 5.40 -4.25
C GLU A 110 -10.06 5.62 -5.66
N GLU A 111 -10.07 6.86 -6.17
CA GLU A 111 -9.54 7.21 -7.48
C GLU A 111 -8.02 7.00 -7.55
N GLU A 112 -7.29 7.44 -6.51
CA GLU A 112 -5.85 7.23 -6.39
C GLU A 112 -5.51 5.74 -6.31
N ILE A 113 -6.30 4.96 -5.56
CA ILE A 113 -6.14 3.51 -5.50
C ILE A 113 -6.40 2.85 -6.87
N ASP A 114 -7.41 3.30 -7.61
CA ASP A 114 -7.69 2.79 -8.97
C ASP A 114 -6.52 3.06 -9.92
N ILE A 115 -6.02 4.31 -9.96
CA ILE A 115 -4.88 4.68 -10.82
C ILE A 115 -3.64 3.85 -10.43
N LEU A 116 -3.38 3.68 -9.12
CA LEU A 116 -2.25 2.89 -8.64
C LEU A 116 -2.36 1.41 -9.05
N ASN A 117 -3.58 0.85 -9.04
CA ASN A 117 -3.84 -0.49 -9.51
C ASN A 117 -3.60 -0.60 -11.03
N ARG A 118 -4.04 0.37 -11.82
CA ARG A 118 -3.80 0.42 -13.28
C ARG A 118 -2.31 0.51 -13.62
N LEU A 119 -1.56 1.38 -12.95
CA LEU A 119 -0.10 1.47 -13.14
C LEU A 119 0.60 0.15 -12.80
N THR A 120 0.14 -0.53 -11.74
CA THR A 120 0.67 -1.86 -11.38
C THR A 120 0.39 -2.90 -12.46
N LEU A 121 -0.81 -2.89 -13.06
CA LEU A 121 -1.15 -3.78 -14.15
C LEU A 121 -0.27 -3.54 -15.38
N ILE A 122 -0.05 -2.28 -15.77
CA ILE A 122 0.86 -1.91 -16.86
C ILE A 122 2.26 -2.45 -16.60
N PHE A 123 2.74 -2.36 -15.35
CA PHE A 123 4.03 -2.88 -14.95
C PHE A 123 4.11 -4.41 -15.13
N LEU A 124 3.10 -5.14 -14.68
CA LEU A 124 3.00 -6.59 -14.85
C LEU A 124 2.90 -7.00 -16.32
N GLU A 125 2.14 -6.26 -17.13
CA GLU A 125 2.02 -6.50 -18.57
C GLU A 125 3.34 -6.27 -19.31
N SER A 126 4.12 -5.26 -18.91
CA SER A 126 5.46 -5.03 -19.46
C SER A 126 6.40 -6.21 -19.17
N ALA A 127 6.28 -6.81 -17.98
CA ALA A 127 7.00 -8.03 -17.61
C ALA A 127 6.60 -9.20 -18.51
N GLU A 128 5.28 -9.43 -18.64
CA GLU A 128 4.74 -10.54 -19.42
C GLU A 128 5.18 -10.44 -20.88
N LEU A 129 5.15 -9.24 -21.46
CA LEU A 129 5.60 -8.99 -22.83
C LEU A 129 7.10 -9.28 -22.97
N ARG A 130 7.93 -8.83 -22.03
CA ARG A 130 9.37 -9.07 -22.05
C ARG A 130 9.71 -10.57 -21.96
N VAL A 131 9.01 -11.33 -21.12
CA VAL A 131 9.21 -12.77 -21.02
C VAL A 131 8.71 -13.49 -22.27
N LYS A 132 7.61 -13.04 -22.91
CA LYS A 132 7.16 -13.56 -24.22
C LYS A 132 8.21 -13.36 -25.32
N ASP A 133 8.94 -12.25 -25.26
CA ASP A 133 10.08 -11.97 -26.14
C ASP A 133 11.33 -12.81 -25.82
N ARG A 134 11.26 -13.74 -24.85
CA ARG A 134 12.39 -14.54 -24.37
C ARG A 134 13.56 -13.68 -23.88
N LYS A 135 13.25 -12.61 -23.15
CA LYS A 135 14.23 -11.73 -22.50
C LYS A 135 14.13 -11.88 -20.99
N ASP A 136 15.27 -11.97 -20.33
CA ASP A 136 15.33 -12.11 -18.87
C ASP A 136 14.79 -10.88 -18.13
N LEU A 137 14.12 -11.13 -17.00
CA LEU A 137 13.80 -10.10 -16.01
C LEU A 137 15.02 -9.90 -15.11
N THR A 138 15.47 -8.65 -14.98
CA THR A 138 16.56 -8.26 -14.07
C THR A 138 16.15 -7.04 -13.26
N LEU A 139 16.71 -6.86 -12.07
CA LEU A 139 16.49 -5.65 -11.27
C LEU A 139 16.98 -4.40 -12.00
N ASP A 140 18.06 -4.51 -12.77
CA ASP A 140 18.53 -3.42 -13.63
C ASP A 140 17.52 -3.04 -14.73
N TYR A 141 16.91 -4.04 -15.38
CA TYR A 141 15.81 -3.77 -16.31
C TYR A 141 14.70 -2.99 -15.62
N TRP A 142 14.29 -3.41 -14.43
CA TRP A 142 13.24 -2.75 -13.68
C TRP A 142 13.59 -1.32 -13.29
N ARG A 143 14.81 -1.06 -12.81
CA ARG A 143 15.32 0.29 -12.52
C ARG A 143 15.17 1.23 -13.71
N ASN A 144 15.55 0.74 -14.89
CA ASN A 144 15.49 1.53 -16.13
C ASN A 144 14.07 1.63 -16.72
N ASN A 145 13.16 0.73 -16.36
CA ASN A 145 11.84 0.63 -16.97
C ASN A 145 10.75 1.32 -16.16
N VAL A 146 10.87 1.41 -14.83
CA VAL A 146 9.89 2.12 -13.96
C VAL A 146 9.69 3.55 -14.43
N ASP A 147 10.76 4.30 -14.60
CA ASP A 147 10.68 5.72 -14.94
C ASP A 147 10.10 5.91 -16.36
N LYS A 148 10.57 5.10 -17.32
CA LYS A 148 10.05 5.11 -18.69
C LYS A 148 8.56 4.79 -18.77
N LEU A 149 8.10 3.80 -17.99
CA LEU A 149 6.68 3.45 -17.97
C LEU A 149 5.84 4.57 -17.37
N LEU A 150 6.32 5.23 -16.31
CA LEU A 150 5.63 6.37 -15.73
C LEU A 150 5.57 7.55 -16.72
N GLU A 151 6.70 7.92 -17.33
CA GLU A 151 6.78 8.99 -18.33
C GLU A 151 5.91 8.71 -19.55
N PHE A 152 5.93 7.47 -20.06
CA PHE A 152 5.10 7.05 -21.20
C PHE A 152 3.60 7.16 -20.91
N ASN A 153 3.20 7.00 -19.65
CA ASN A 153 1.81 7.18 -19.20
C ASN A 153 1.53 8.61 -18.71
N GLU A 154 2.34 9.59 -19.13
CA GLU A 154 2.22 11.02 -18.80
C GLU A 154 2.21 11.28 -17.28
N LYS A 155 2.85 10.42 -16.50
CA LYS A 155 3.00 10.58 -15.05
C LYS A 155 4.29 11.28 -14.71
N GLN A 156 4.23 12.14 -13.69
CA GLN A 156 5.42 12.75 -13.13
C GLN A 156 6.22 11.73 -12.34
N VAL A 157 7.51 11.62 -12.65
CA VAL A 157 8.45 10.78 -11.91
C VAL A 157 9.03 11.59 -10.76
N LEU A 158 9.16 10.95 -9.59
CA LEU A 158 9.82 11.55 -8.44
C LEU A 158 11.32 11.73 -8.73
N GLN A 159 11.75 12.97 -8.92
CA GLN A 159 13.15 13.35 -9.21
C GLN A 159 13.91 13.85 -7.96
N ASN A 160 13.20 14.12 -6.85
CA ASN A 160 13.78 14.66 -5.62
C ASN A 160 13.29 13.89 -4.39
N LEU A 161 13.87 14.17 -3.23
CA LEU A 161 13.52 13.49 -1.96
C LEU A 161 12.24 14.06 -1.31
N GLY A 162 11.54 14.98 -1.97
CA GLY A 162 10.44 15.76 -1.37
C GLY A 162 10.93 16.85 -0.41
N LYS A 163 9.97 17.55 0.21
CA LYS A 163 10.26 18.65 1.15
C LYS A 163 10.31 18.22 2.61
N ILE A 164 9.71 17.07 2.93
CA ILE A 164 9.52 16.60 4.31
C ILE A 164 10.38 15.36 4.55
N SER A 165 11.17 15.38 5.63
CA SER A 165 12.00 14.23 5.99
C SER A 165 11.16 13.11 6.64
N ASN A 166 11.69 11.89 6.63
CA ASN A 166 11.02 10.74 7.27
C ASN A 166 10.88 10.94 8.79
N GLU A 167 11.90 11.53 9.44
CA GLU A 167 11.86 11.84 10.87
C GLU A 167 10.79 12.89 11.19
N GLU A 168 10.74 13.96 10.40
CA GLU A 168 9.73 15.01 10.56
C GLU A 168 8.31 14.46 10.37
N MET A 169 8.11 13.60 9.36
CA MET A 169 6.83 12.93 9.14
C MET A 169 6.42 12.07 10.33
N LYS A 170 7.33 11.25 10.88
CA LYS A 170 7.02 10.42 12.05
C LYS A 170 6.62 11.24 13.26
N LEU A 171 7.37 12.32 13.54
CA LEU A 171 7.08 13.21 14.66
C LEU A 171 5.68 13.81 14.54
N LYS A 172 5.38 14.43 13.39
CA LYS A 172 4.06 15.03 13.12
C LYS A 172 2.95 13.99 13.19
N ALA A 173 3.14 12.82 12.56
CA ALA A 173 2.13 11.77 12.55
C ALA A 173 1.81 11.25 13.96
N TYR A 174 2.83 11.07 14.81
CA TYR A 174 2.64 10.63 16.19
C TYR A 174 1.94 11.69 17.05
N GLU A 175 2.27 12.96 16.89
CA GLU A 175 1.59 14.06 17.58
C GLU A 175 0.09 14.07 17.26
N VAL A 176 -0.26 13.98 15.97
CA VAL A 176 -1.67 13.90 15.52
C VAL A 176 -2.35 12.64 16.08
N TYR A 177 -1.65 11.50 16.13
CA TYR A 177 -2.20 10.28 16.72
C TYR A 177 -2.48 10.39 18.21
N GLU A 178 -1.63 11.06 18.97
CA GLU A 178 -1.85 11.22 20.40
C GLU A 178 -3.09 12.08 20.67
N GLN A 179 -3.27 13.16 19.92
CA GLN A 179 -4.49 13.98 19.98
C GLN A 179 -5.74 13.16 19.62
N PHE A 180 -5.66 12.37 18.56
CA PHE A 180 -6.74 11.48 18.14
C PHE A 180 -7.08 10.41 19.20
N ASP A 181 -6.07 9.73 19.74
CA ASP A 181 -6.24 8.64 20.70
C ASP A 181 -6.80 9.14 22.04
N GLN A 182 -6.36 10.30 22.51
CA GLN A 182 -6.93 10.95 23.69
C GLN A 182 -8.40 11.31 23.49
N ARG A 183 -8.74 11.93 22.36
CA ARG A 183 -10.13 12.26 22.02
C ARG A 183 -11.00 11.02 21.95
N ARG A 184 -10.54 9.97 21.26
CA ARG A 184 -11.24 8.69 21.13
C ARG A 184 -11.52 8.08 22.50
N LYS A 185 -10.50 7.96 23.37
CA LYS A 185 -10.66 7.43 24.73
C LYS A 185 -11.62 8.25 25.58
N SER A 186 -11.62 9.58 25.43
CA SER A 186 -12.55 10.45 26.14
C SER A 186 -14.00 10.24 25.71
N ILE A 187 -14.24 9.99 24.42
CA ILE A 187 -15.58 9.66 23.89
C ILE A 187 -16.01 8.28 24.39
N GLU A 188 -15.14 7.27 24.27
CA GLU A 188 -15.42 5.89 24.72
C GLU A 188 -15.75 5.83 26.22
N ALA A 189 -15.03 6.59 27.05
CA ALA A 189 -15.32 6.69 28.48
C ALA A 189 -16.70 7.30 28.76
N LYS A 190 -17.06 8.39 28.06
CA LYS A 190 -18.37 9.04 28.22
C LYS A 190 -19.52 8.14 27.74
N GLU A 191 -19.31 7.37 26.69
CA GLU A 191 -20.30 6.42 26.19
C GLU A 191 -20.53 5.28 27.19
N ALA A 192 -19.45 4.74 27.77
CA ALA A 192 -19.55 3.72 28.82
C ALA A 192 -20.30 4.26 30.06
N ASP A 193 -19.98 5.47 30.53
CA ASP A 193 -20.67 6.10 31.66
C ASP A 193 -22.18 6.27 31.39
N LEU A 194 -22.55 6.65 30.15
CA LEU A 194 -23.95 6.80 29.74
C LEU A 194 -24.68 5.45 29.64
N GLU A 195 -24.01 4.39 29.20
CA GLU A 195 -24.57 3.03 29.17
C GLU A 195 -24.83 2.51 30.59
N ASP A 196 -23.89 2.72 31.51
CA ASP A 196 -24.04 2.36 32.92
C ASP A 196 -25.23 3.09 33.54
N LEU A 197 -25.40 4.40 33.26
CA LEU A 197 -26.54 5.18 33.74
C LEU A 197 -27.88 4.63 33.20
N ARG A 198 -27.97 4.31 31.92
CA ARG A 198 -29.18 3.73 31.31
C ARG A 198 -29.52 2.37 31.93
N TYR A 199 -28.51 1.54 32.18
CA TYR A 199 -28.68 0.25 32.82
C TYR A 199 -29.25 0.40 34.25
N LEU A 200 -28.73 1.35 35.03
CA LEU A 200 -29.24 1.66 36.36
C LEU A 200 -30.69 2.16 36.32
N GLU A 201 -31.03 3.06 35.39
CA GLU A 201 -32.40 3.55 35.20
C GLU A 201 -33.38 2.41 34.86
N GLU A 202 -32.99 1.47 34.01
CA GLU A 202 -33.80 0.29 33.69
C GLU A 202 -34.03 -0.61 34.90
N ILE A 203 -33.01 -0.81 35.74
CA ILE A 203 -33.14 -1.59 36.98
C ILE A 203 -34.16 -0.91 37.90
N ILE A 204 -34.00 0.39 38.14
CA ILE A 204 -34.89 1.17 39.01
C ILE A 204 -36.34 1.08 38.50
N LYS A 205 -36.55 1.25 37.19
CA LYS A 205 -37.88 1.14 36.59
C LYS A 205 -38.50 -0.25 36.81
N LYS A 206 -37.74 -1.32 36.60
CA LYS A 206 -38.20 -2.71 36.83
C LYS A 206 -38.49 -3.00 38.30
N GLU A 207 -37.79 -2.37 39.24
CA GLU A 207 -38.09 -2.48 40.66
C GLU A 207 -39.37 -1.73 41.05
N HIS A 208 -39.60 -0.56 40.45
CA HIS A 208 -40.82 0.21 40.67
C HIS A 208 -42.07 -0.47 40.09
N GLU A 209 -41.97 -1.16 38.95
CA GLU A 209 -43.08 -1.91 38.36
C GLU A 209 -43.44 -3.21 39.13
N LYS A 210 -42.57 -3.65 40.05
CA LYS A 210 -42.79 -4.85 40.89
C LYS A 210 -43.42 -4.56 42.26
N LYS A 211 -43.52 -3.28 42.66
CA LYS A 211 -44.16 -2.82 43.91
C LYS A 211 -45.58 -2.35 43.64
#